data_AF-F9ZPQ6-F1
#
_entry.id   AF-F9ZPQ6-F1
#
_cell.length_a   1.000
_cell.length_b   1.000
_cell.length_c   1.000
_cell.angle_alpha   90.00
_cell.angle_beta   90.00
_cell.angle_gamma   90.00
#
_symmetry.space_group_name_H-M   'P 1'
#
loop_
_entity.id
_entity.type
_entity.pdbx_description
1 polymer ?
#
loop_
_entity_poly.entity_id
_entity_poly.type
_entity_poly.pdbx_seq_one_letter_code
_entity_poly.pdbx_strand_id
1 'polypeptide(L)'
;MKFSHLYEDIYKAKDMTEHPERYTKAEMENMDTNLRALVDALWDFVGVFGQIMFYTNESRDAWQESNLFTAGEHLAMVSDLARGIEDIRAKLQNPEAVKPAA
;
A
#
# COMPACT_ATOMS: atom_id res chain seq x y z
N MET A 1 -13.44 -6.60 -3.87
CA MET A 1 -13.19 -5.62 -2.80
C MET A 1 -13.70 -4.26 -3.27
N LYS A 2 -14.62 -3.61 -2.55
CA LYS A 2 -15.00 -2.21 -2.85
C LYS A 2 -13.97 -1.29 -2.21
N PHE A 3 -13.58 -0.21 -2.90
CA PHE A 3 -12.56 0.76 -2.46
C PHE A 3 -12.79 1.31 -1.04
N SER A 4 -14.04 1.38 -0.58
CA SER A 4 -14.42 1.86 0.76
C SER A 4 -13.91 1.00 1.91
N HIS A 5 -13.79 -0.32 1.74
CA HIS A 5 -13.30 -1.21 2.80
C HIS A 5 -11.78 -1.10 2.99
N LEU A 6 -11.07 -0.68 1.95
CA LEU A 6 -9.62 -0.59 1.95
C LEU A 6 -9.08 0.49 2.91
N TYR A 7 -9.80 1.62 2.98
CA TYR A 7 -9.49 2.71 3.91
C TYR A 7 -9.62 2.23 5.36
N GLU A 8 -10.76 1.61 5.70
CA GLU A 8 -11.02 1.10 7.06
C GLU A 8 -9.97 0.09 7.50
N ASP A 9 -9.54 -0.81 6.61
CA ASP A 9 -8.51 -1.81 6.89
C ASP A 9 -7.14 -1.18 7.17
N ILE A 10 -6.75 -0.12 6.46
CA ILE A 10 -5.48 0.58 6.70
C ILE A 10 -5.50 1.29 8.07
N TYR A 11 -6.59 1.96 8.43
CA TYR A 11 -6.70 2.61 9.75
C TYR A 11 -6.73 1.59 10.88
N LYS A 12 -7.43 0.47 10.68
CA LYS A 12 -7.42 -0.64 11.64
C LYS A 12 -6.01 -1.20 11.79
N ALA A 13 -5.29 -1.45 10.69
CA ALA A 13 -3.92 -1.91 10.75
C ALA A 13 -3.01 -0.93 11.50
N LYS A 14 -3.17 0.37 11.28
CA LYS A 14 -2.46 1.41 12.01
C LYS A 14 -2.77 1.34 13.52
N ASP A 15 -4.03 1.26 13.90
CA ASP A 15 -4.43 1.09 15.31
C ASP A 15 -3.81 -0.19 15.91
N MET A 16 -3.73 -1.29 15.16
CA MET A 16 -3.05 -2.52 15.60
C MET A 16 -1.54 -2.33 15.81
N THR A 17 -0.89 -1.46 15.04
CA THR A 17 0.54 -1.13 15.25
C THR A 17 0.77 -0.16 16.40
N GLU A 18 -0.19 0.72 16.71
CA GLU A 18 -0.10 1.71 17.79
C GLU A 18 -0.54 1.14 19.14
N HIS A 19 -1.42 0.14 19.12
CA HIS A 19 -1.98 -0.53 20.29
C HIS A 19 -1.93 -2.06 20.16
N PRO A 20 -0.73 -2.64 19.96
CA PRO A 20 -0.59 -4.07 19.71
C PRO A 20 -1.08 -4.94 20.88
N GLU A 21 -1.13 -4.42 22.10
CA GLU A 21 -1.64 -5.09 23.30
C GLU A 21 -3.14 -5.41 23.24
N ARG A 22 -3.91 -4.76 22.35
CA ARG A 22 -5.35 -5.00 22.18
C ARG A 22 -5.66 -6.18 21.28
N TYR A 23 -4.67 -6.65 20.52
CA TYR A 23 -4.84 -7.60 19.44
C TYR A 23 -3.99 -8.84 19.64
N THR A 24 -4.53 -9.98 19.25
CA THR A 24 -3.81 -11.25 19.28
C THR A 24 -2.83 -11.34 18.12
N LYS A 25 -1.80 -12.19 18.26
CA LYS A 25 -0.84 -12.45 17.19
C LYS A 25 -1.51 -12.93 15.90
N ALA A 26 -2.53 -13.80 16.00
CA ALA A 26 -3.28 -14.31 14.86
C ALA A 26 -4.04 -13.21 14.11
N GLU A 27 -4.62 -12.24 14.82
CA GLU A 27 -5.28 -11.09 14.20
C GLU A 27 -4.27 -10.22 13.44
N MET A 28 -3.09 -10.00 13.99
CA MET A 28 -2.02 -9.23 13.34
C MET A 28 -1.49 -9.93 12.09
N GLU A 29 -1.24 -11.25 12.15
CA GLU A 29 -0.79 -12.04 11.01
C GLU A 29 -1.84 -12.06 9.88
N ASN A 30 -3.12 -12.15 10.22
CA ASN A 30 -4.22 -12.04 9.25
C ASN A 30 -4.26 -10.64 8.61
N MET A 31 -4.05 -9.58 9.39
CA MET A 31 -3.98 -8.22 8.85
C MET A 31 -2.76 -8.03 7.92
N ASP A 32 -1.58 -8.48 8.31
CA ASP A 32 -0.38 -8.44 7.43
C ASP A 32 -0.63 -9.16 6.10
N THR A 33 -1.26 -10.33 6.15
CA THR A 33 -1.61 -11.11 4.96
C THR A 33 -2.56 -10.33 4.04
N ASN A 34 -3.57 -9.67 4.59
CA ASN A 34 -4.52 -8.86 3.81
C ASN A 34 -3.82 -7.65 3.17
N LEU A 35 -2.97 -6.96 3.93
CA LEU A 35 -2.22 -5.81 3.43
C LEU A 35 -1.17 -6.18 2.38
N ARG A 36 -0.62 -7.40 2.43
CA ARG A 36 0.34 -7.89 1.43
C ARG A 36 -0.24 -7.86 0.02
N ALA A 37 -1.43 -8.43 -0.16
CA ALA A 37 -2.07 -8.47 -1.47
C ALA A 37 -2.34 -7.06 -2.02
N LEU A 38 -2.61 -6.10 -1.14
CA LEU A 38 -2.78 -4.70 -1.53
C LEU A 38 -1.46 -4.05 -1.97
N VAL A 39 -0.38 -4.20 -1.19
CA VAL A 39 0.95 -3.68 -1.55
C VAL A 39 1.40 -4.26 -2.90
N ASP A 40 1.25 -5.57 -3.09
CA ASP A 40 1.62 -6.24 -4.33
C ASP A 40 0.85 -5.63 -5.52
N ALA A 41 -0.46 -5.40 -5.38
CA ALA A 41 -1.28 -4.78 -6.44
C ALA A 41 -0.91 -3.31 -6.73
N LEU A 42 -0.51 -2.54 -5.71
CA LEU A 42 -0.05 -1.15 -5.90
C LEU A 42 1.28 -1.12 -6.65
N TRP A 43 2.23 -2.00 -6.31
CA TRP A 43 3.48 -2.12 -7.03
C TRP A 43 3.31 -2.64 -8.46
N ASP A 44 2.39 -3.58 -8.69
CA ASP A 44 2.03 -4.03 -10.03
C ASP A 44 1.49 -2.88 -10.87
N PHE A 45 0.62 -2.03 -10.32
CA PHE A 45 0.12 -0.84 -11.00
C PHE A 45 1.25 0.12 -11.38
N VAL A 46 2.16 0.43 -10.45
CA VAL A 46 3.33 1.28 -10.72
C VAL A 46 4.21 0.67 -11.81
N GLY A 47 4.43 -0.64 -11.78
CA GLY A 47 5.20 -1.38 -12.77
C GLY A 47 4.59 -1.33 -14.17
N VAL A 48 3.29 -1.63 -14.28
CA VAL A 48 2.54 -1.57 -15.56
C VAL A 48 2.56 -0.15 -16.13
N PHE A 49 2.35 0.86 -15.28
CA PHE A 49 2.39 2.24 -15.73
C PHE A 49 3.79 2.64 -16.19
N GLY A 50 4.85 2.23 -15.48
CA GLY A 50 6.23 2.41 -15.90
C GLY A 50 6.52 1.78 -17.27
N GLN A 51 5.95 0.61 -17.56
CA GLN A 51 6.04 -0.02 -18.87
C GLN A 51 5.32 0.80 -19.95
N ILE A 52 4.11 1.32 -19.67
CA ILE A 52 3.41 2.23 -20.59
C ILE A 52 4.30 3.44 -20.88
N MET A 53 4.89 4.05 -19.84
CA MET A 53 5.79 5.18 -20.01
C MET A 53 6.96 4.87 -20.92
N PHE A 54 7.56 3.69 -20.74
CA PHE A 54 8.66 3.23 -21.56
C PHE A 54 8.24 3.01 -23.03
N TYR A 55 7.13 2.33 -23.28
CA TYR A 55 6.68 1.99 -24.63
C TYR A 55 6.15 3.18 -25.42
N THR A 56 5.64 4.21 -24.76
CA THR A 56 5.12 5.40 -25.44
C THR A 56 6.10 6.55 -25.44
N ASN A 57 7.33 6.41 -24.94
CA ASN A 57 8.34 7.48 -24.75
C ASN A 57 8.58 8.40 -25.96
N GLU A 58 8.38 7.91 -27.19
CA GLU A 58 8.52 8.66 -28.45
C GLU A 58 7.24 9.39 -28.89
N SER A 59 6.10 9.13 -28.26
CA SER A 59 4.80 9.74 -28.56
C SER A 59 4.67 11.14 -27.95
N ARG A 60 4.98 12.17 -28.74
CA ARG A 60 4.89 13.58 -28.30
C ARG A 60 3.51 13.98 -27.77
N ASP A 61 2.43 13.41 -28.32
CA ASP A 61 1.06 13.70 -27.89
C ASP A 61 0.75 13.09 -26.52
N ALA A 62 1.31 11.92 -26.21
CA ALA A 62 1.15 11.28 -24.90
C ALA A 62 1.89 12.05 -23.78
N TRP A 63 2.99 12.73 -24.14
CA TRP A 63 3.93 13.36 -23.20
C TRP A 63 3.91 14.88 -23.20
N GLN A 64 2.77 15.48 -23.49
CA GLN A 64 2.61 16.90 -23.18
C GLN A 64 2.92 17.15 -21.70
N GLU A 65 3.62 18.24 -21.40
CA GLU A 65 4.20 18.52 -20.07
C GLU A 65 3.17 18.41 -18.93
N SER A 66 1.94 18.84 -19.17
CA SER A 66 0.82 18.70 -18.23
C SER A 66 0.47 17.25 -17.89
N ASN A 67 0.52 16.35 -18.89
CA ASN A 67 0.22 14.94 -18.71
C ASN A 67 1.36 14.21 -17.98
N LEU A 68 2.61 14.57 -18.30
CA LEU A 68 3.80 14.04 -17.61
C LEU A 68 3.80 14.39 -16.12
N PHE A 69 3.56 15.67 -15.80
CA PHE A 69 3.52 16.12 -14.41
C PHE A 69 2.42 15.42 -13.62
N THR A 70 1.19 15.41 -14.16
CA THR A 70 0.03 14.75 -13.53
C THR A 70 0.25 13.24 -13.34
N ALA A 71 0.83 12.57 -14.34
CA ALA A 71 1.16 11.14 -14.25
C ALA A 71 2.23 10.87 -13.18
N GLY A 72 3.27 11.70 -13.13
CA GLY A 72 4.32 11.62 -12.13
C GLY A 72 3.79 11.81 -10.71
N GLU A 73 2.92 12.79 -10.48
CA GLU A 73 2.27 13.01 -9.17
C GLU A 73 1.42 11.82 -8.74
N HIS A 74 0.60 11.27 -9.63
CA HIS A 74 -0.22 10.09 -9.32
C HIS A 74 0.65 8.85 -9.03
N LEU A 75 1.73 8.64 -9.78
CA LEU A 75 2.66 7.56 -9.53
C LEU A 75 3.37 7.71 -8.18
N ALA A 76 3.80 8.93 -7.85
CA ALA A 76 4.42 9.22 -6.56
C ALA A 76 3.42 8.94 -5.42
N MET A 77 2.18 9.44 -5.52
CA MET A 77 1.14 9.19 -4.53
C MET A 77 0.85 7.70 -4.32
N VAL A 78 0.77 6.92 -5.40
CA VAL A 78 0.53 5.47 -5.31
C VAL A 78 1.74 4.74 -4.70
N SER A 79 2.96 5.16 -5.07
CA SER A 79 4.20 4.60 -4.52
C SER A 79 4.35 4.91 -3.02
N ASP A 80 4.02 6.13 -2.61
CA ASP A 80 4.02 6.55 -1.20
C ASP A 80 2.99 5.78 -0.38
N LEU A 81 1.80 5.54 -0.95
CA LEU A 81 0.79 4.68 -0.32
C LEU A 81 1.30 3.24 -0.16
N ALA A 82 1.89 2.66 -1.20
CA ALA A 82 2.44 1.31 -1.16
C ALA A 82 3.52 1.20 -0.07
N ARG A 83 4.44 2.17 -0.01
CA ARG A 83 5.48 2.26 1.01
C ARG A 83 4.90 2.40 2.42
N GLY A 84 3.93 3.29 2.62
CA GLY A 84 3.29 3.48 3.92
C GLY A 84 2.62 2.21 4.45
N ILE A 85 2.04 1.40 3.55
CA ILE A 85 1.47 0.10 3.93
C ILE A 85 2.57 -0.92 4.23
N GLU A 86 3.68 -0.94 3.47
CA GLU A 86 4.86 -1.77 3.81
C GLU A 86 5.39 -1.48 5.22
N ASP A 87 5.49 -0.21 5.61
CA ASP A 87 5.95 0.18 6.94
C ASP A 87 4.99 -0.30 8.04
N ILE A 88 3.67 -0.23 7.81
CA ILE A 88 2.67 -0.78 8.72
C ILE A 88 2.85 -2.30 8.85
N ARG A 89 3.03 -3.01 7.74
CA ARG A 89 3.25 -4.46 7.72
C ARG A 89 4.50 -4.86 8.50
N ALA A 90 5.61 -4.14 8.33
CA ALA A 90 6.84 -4.41 9.06
C ALA A 90 6.66 -4.29 10.59
N LYS A 91 5.83 -3.34 11.04
CA LYS A 91 5.46 -3.18 12.45
C LYS A 91 4.54 -4.28 12.95
N LEU A 92 3.56 -4.71 12.14
CA LEU A 92 2.67 -5.84 12.47
C LEU A 92 3.45 -7.16 12.63
N GLN A 93 4.54 -7.34 11.88
CA GLN A 93 5.39 -8.52 11.97
C GLN A 93 6.30 -8.52 13.21
N ASN A 94 6.59 -7.34 13.77
CA ASN A 94 7.48 -7.17 14.92
C ASN A 94 6.84 -6.31 16.03
N PRO A 95 5.69 -6.73 16.60
CA PRO A 95 5.01 -5.97 17.65
C PRO A 95 5.78 -6.06 18.98
N GLU A 96 5.86 -4.95 19.72
CA GLU A 96 6.57 -4.89 21.01
C GLU A 96 5.88 -5.73 22.10
N ALA A 97 4.54 -5.78 22.11
CA ALA A 97 3.74 -6.60 23.03
C ALA A 97 2.36 -6.91 22.42
N VAL A 98 1.90 -8.16 22.50
CA VAL A 98 0.61 -8.60 21.92
C VAL A 98 -0.32 -9.19 22.97
N LYS A 99 -1.63 -9.13 22.72
CA LYS A 99 -2.64 -9.79 23.57
C LYS A 99 -2.40 -11.30 23.60
N PRO A 100 -2.38 -11.94 24.79
CA PRO A 100 -2.31 -13.39 24.89
C PRO A 100 -3.46 -14.07 24.13
N ALA A 101 -3.19 -15.21 23.51
CA ALA A 101 -4.25 -16.05 22.97
C ALA A 101 -5.15 -16.54 24.12
N ALA A 102 -6.46 -16.48 23.91
CA ALA A 102 -7.46 -16.98 24.85
C ALA A 102 -7.56 -18.52 24.82
#